data_AF-A0A9D6R1L7-F1
#
_entry.id   AF-A0A9D6R1L7-F1
#
_cell.length_a   1.000
_cell.length_b   1.000
_cell.length_c   1.000
_cell.angle_alpha   90.00
_cell.angle_beta   90.00
_cell.angle_gamma   90.00
#
_symmetry.space_group_name_H-M   'P 1'
#
loop_
_entity.id
_entity.type
_entity.pdbx_description
1 polymer ?
#
loop_
_entity_poly.entity_id
_entity_poly.type
_entity_poly.pdbx_seq_one_letter_code
_entity_poly.pdbx_strand_id
1 'polypeptide(L)'
;MPTTRTQIRPGAYYDSVVLMQLQKALLALPQVLDAGVVMATDANKELLAQNNLLAPDANAARAEDLLIAVSAENETAAQNALAQIDALLARKRATSDDAYRPKSLENAAQMLPDAQWVLVSTPGKFAAGVARDALNLGKHVFLYSDNVSLEDEIALKNSARAKGLLVMGPDCGTAIINGIGLGFANRVRRGKIGIVGASGTGTQAISVGIHRLGEGVSYALGTGTNDLKDAVGGITTLQALDFLARDAQTETIVLISKPPSPNVAAKI
;
A
#
# COMPACT_ATOMS: atom_id res chain seq x y z
N MET A 1 -29.30 -16.68 24.18
CA MET A 1 -29.20 -15.24 23.96
C MET A 1 -27.90 -14.98 23.21
N PRO A 2 -27.90 -14.04 22.25
CA PRO A 2 -26.68 -13.63 21.58
C PRO A 2 -25.59 -13.29 22.60
N THR A 3 -24.39 -13.80 22.38
CA THR A 3 -23.27 -13.66 23.31
C THR A 3 -22.01 -13.23 22.58
N THR A 4 -21.33 -12.21 23.10
CA THR A 4 -20.05 -11.73 22.58
C THR A 4 -18.91 -12.27 23.45
N ARG A 5 -17.93 -12.89 22.81
CA ARG A 5 -16.68 -13.33 23.45
C ARG A 5 -15.48 -12.70 22.79
N THR A 6 -14.47 -12.45 23.62
CA THR A 6 -13.24 -11.80 23.19
C THR A 6 -12.04 -12.69 23.50
N GLN A 7 -11.09 -12.72 22.57
CA GLN A 7 -9.77 -13.29 22.76
C GLN A 7 -8.71 -12.22 22.47
N ILE A 8 -7.82 -12.00 23.42
CA ILE A 8 -6.65 -11.13 23.27
C ILE A 8 -5.43 -12.04 23.03
N ARG A 9 -4.62 -11.73 22.02
CA ARG A 9 -3.35 -12.41 21.77
C ARG A 9 -2.19 -11.42 21.90
N PRO A 10 -1.48 -11.45 23.05
CA PRO A 10 -0.41 -10.50 23.31
C PRO A 10 0.75 -10.61 22.33
N GLY A 11 1.25 -9.47 21.84
CA GLY A 11 2.44 -9.39 20.99
C GLY A 11 2.34 -10.09 19.62
N ALA A 12 1.14 -10.51 19.22
CA ALA A 12 0.90 -11.16 17.94
C ALA A 12 0.58 -10.11 16.87
N TYR A 13 1.58 -9.70 16.09
CA TYR A 13 1.38 -8.75 15.00
C TYR A 13 0.97 -9.45 13.70
N TYR A 14 -0.11 -8.97 13.09
CA TYR A 14 -0.56 -9.40 11.76
C TYR A 14 -0.90 -8.17 10.91
N ASP A 15 -0.68 -8.25 9.61
CA ASP A 15 -1.10 -7.20 8.67
C ASP A 15 -2.62 -7.12 8.53
N SER A 16 -3.14 -5.97 8.10
CA SER A 16 -4.59 -5.73 7.97
C SER A 16 -5.28 -6.71 7.01
N VAL A 17 -4.57 -7.26 6.01
CA VAL A 17 -5.15 -8.24 5.08
C VAL A 17 -5.40 -9.56 5.79
N VAL A 18 -4.46 -10.02 6.63
CA VAL A 18 -4.66 -11.19 7.49
C VAL A 18 -5.85 -10.97 8.42
N LEU A 19 -5.94 -9.81 9.08
CA LEU A 19 -7.03 -9.50 10.00
C LEU A 19 -8.40 -9.52 9.30
N MET A 20 -8.51 -8.84 8.16
CA MET A 20 -9.75 -8.80 7.35
C MET A 20 -10.16 -10.19 6.85
N GLN A 21 -9.20 -11.01 6.43
CA GLN A 21 -9.47 -12.37 5.98
C GLN A 21 -9.92 -13.27 7.13
N LEU A 22 -9.29 -13.16 8.30
CA LEU A 22 -9.72 -13.89 9.50
C LEU A 22 -11.13 -13.48 9.92
N GLN A 23 -11.43 -12.18 9.93
CA GLN A 23 -12.77 -11.66 10.21
C GLN A 23 -13.81 -12.25 9.24
N LYS A 24 -13.53 -12.22 7.94
CA LYS A 24 -14.40 -12.81 6.91
C LYS A 24 -14.60 -14.32 7.13
N ALA A 25 -13.56 -15.04 7.52
CA ALA A 25 -13.64 -16.46 7.78
C ALA A 25 -14.48 -16.78 9.03
N LEU A 26 -14.35 -15.98 10.09
CA LEU A 26 -15.18 -16.09 11.29
C LEU A 26 -16.66 -15.81 10.99
N LEU A 27 -16.95 -14.77 10.21
CA LEU A 27 -18.31 -14.44 9.76
C LEU A 27 -18.95 -15.53 8.88
N ALA A 28 -18.14 -16.41 8.27
CA ALA A 28 -18.64 -17.53 7.48
C ALA A 28 -18.95 -18.78 8.33
N LEU A 29 -18.64 -18.76 9.63
CA LEU A 29 -18.92 -19.89 10.51
C LEU A 29 -20.42 -19.92 10.89
N PRO A 30 -21.02 -21.12 11.07
CA PRO A 30 -22.40 -21.23 11.50
C PRO A 30 -22.63 -20.51 12.82
N GLN A 31 -23.78 -19.83 12.95
CA GLN A 31 -24.26 -19.19 14.18
C GLN A 31 -23.42 -18.00 14.68
N VAL A 32 -22.42 -17.56 13.91
CA VAL A 32 -21.74 -16.28 14.13
C VAL A 32 -22.59 -15.16 13.53
N LEU A 33 -22.88 -14.14 14.34
CA LEU A 33 -23.69 -12.99 13.97
C LEU A 33 -22.81 -11.83 13.50
N ASP A 34 -21.69 -11.62 14.18
CA ASP A 34 -20.72 -10.58 13.84
C ASP A 34 -19.33 -10.91 14.42
N ALA A 35 -18.28 -10.33 13.85
CA ALA A 35 -16.91 -10.51 14.31
C ALA A 35 -16.07 -9.26 14.07
N GLY A 36 -15.20 -8.93 15.02
CA GLY A 36 -14.20 -7.88 14.92
C GLY A 36 -12.80 -8.44 15.12
N VAL A 37 -11.89 -8.22 14.17
CA VAL A 37 -10.51 -8.68 14.25
C VAL A 37 -9.59 -7.49 13.97
N VAL A 38 -8.94 -6.97 15.00
CA VAL A 38 -8.21 -5.70 14.94
C VAL A 38 -6.97 -5.72 15.83
N MET A 39 -6.00 -4.85 15.55
CA MET A 39 -5.01 -4.48 16.56
C MET A 39 -5.70 -3.60 17.61
N ALA A 40 -5.40 -3.79 18.90
CA ALA A 40 -6.08 -3.14 20.03
C ALA A 40 -5.68 -1.65 20.23
N THR A 41 -5.57 -0.87 19.16
CA THR A 41 -5.43 0.59 19.22
C THR A 41 -6.72 1.22 19.76
N ASP A 42 -6.61 2.42 20.34
CA ASP A 42 -7.77 3.12 20.93
C ASP A 42 -8.88 3.36 19.89
N ALA A 43 -8.51 3.78 18.67
CA ALA A 43 -9.45 3.96 17.57
C ALA A 43 -10.18 2.66 17.18
N ASN A 44 -9.48 1.53 17.17
CA ASN A 44 -10.10 0.24 16.84
C ASN A 44 -10.99 -0.26 17.97
N LYS A 45 -10.61 -0.05 19.24
CA LYS A 45 -11.47 -0.38 20.39
C LYS A 45 -12.76 0.44 20.36
N GLU A 46 -12.67 1.72 20.04
CA GLU A 46 -13.83 2.60 19.87
C GLU A 46 -14.76 2.09 18.75
N LEU A 47 -14.19 1.67 17.61
CA LEU A 47 -14.93 1.06 16.51
C LEU A 47 -15.66 -0.22 16.95
N LEU A 48 -15.00 -1.10 17.72
CA LEU A 48 -15.66 -2.29 18.27
C LEU A 48 -16.78 -1.94 19.26
N ALA A 49 -16.60 -0.90 20.07
CA ALA A 49 -17.62 -0.45 21.02
C ALA A 49 -18.88 0.05 20.29
N GLN A 50 -18.71 0.83 19.23
CA GLN A 50 -19.81 1.34 18.39
C GLN A 50 -20.64 0.20 17.76
N ASN A 51 -20.02 -0.95 17.51
CA ASN A 51 -20.68 -2.13 16.93
C ASN A 51 -21.13 -3.16 17.99
N ASN A 52 -21.11 -2.82 19.29
CA ASN A 52 -21.46 -3.73 20.39
C ASN A 52 -20.59 -5.02 20.44
N LEU A 53 -19.36 -4.93 19.94
CA LEU A 53 -18.40 -6.04 19.90
C LEU A 53 -17.31 -5.93 20.97
N LEU A 54 -17.20 -4.78 21.66
CA LEU A 54 -16.20 -4.60 22.70
C LEU A 54 -16.69 -5.19 24.03
N ALA A 55 -16.22 -6.39 24.38
CA ALA A 55 -16.41 -6.95 25.71
C ALA A 55 -15.57 -6.18 26.77
N PRO A 56 -16.00 -6.14 28.05
CA PRO A 56 -15.26 -5.44 29.11
C PRO A 56 -13.78 -5.84 29.23
N ASP A 57 -13.50 -7.13 29.02
CA ASP A 57 -12.16 -7.71 29.13
C ASP A 57 -11.20 -7.20 28.04
N ALA A 58 -11.72 -6.65 26.94
CA ALA A 58 -10.94 -6.07 25.83
C ALA A 58 -10.15 -4.81 26.24
N ASN A 59 -10.55 -4.13 27.31
CA ASN A 59 -9.88 -2.92 27.79
C ASN A 59 -8.45 -3.17 28.27
N ALA A 60 -8.14 -4.40 28.68
CA ALA A 60 -6.80 -4.79 29.15
C ALA A 60 -5.77 -4.94 28.02
N ALA A 61 -6.20 -5.00 26.74
CA ALA A 61 -5.30 -5.16 25.60
C ALA A 61 -4.48 -3.89 25.32
N ARG A 62 -3.22 -4.04 24.93
CA ARG A 62 -2.35 -2.94 24.47
C ARG A 62 -2.49 -2.73 22.96
N ALA A 63 -2.00 -1.60 22.46
CA ALA A 63 -2.11 -1.24 21.04
C ALA A 63 -1.47 -2.28 20.09
N GLU A 64 -0.42 -2.94 20.54
CA GLU A 64 0.30 -4.00 19.84
C GLU A 64 -0.34 -5.40 19.92
N ASP A 65 -1.41 -5.57 20.72
CA ASP A 65 -2.07 -6.86 20.88
C ASP A 65 -3.14 -7.08 19.80
N LEU A 66 -3.30 -8.34 19.38
CA LEU A 66 -4.40 -8.73 18.52
C LEU A 66 -5.66 -8.93 19.37
N LEU A 67 -6.73 -8.23 19.01
CA LEU A 67 -8.04 -8.30 19.64
C LEU A 67 -9.05 -8.93 18.67
N ILE A 68 -9.66 -10.02 19.13
CA ILE A 68 -10.65 -10.78 18.36
C ILE A 68 -11.94 -10.82 19.17
N ALA A 69 -13.00 -10.25 18.64
CA ALA A 69 -14.34 -10.30 19.21
C ALA A 69 -15.26 -11.10 18.29
N VAL A 70 -16.04 -12.02 18.85
CA VAL A 70 -17.04 -12.82 18.12
C VAL A 70 -18.37 -12.72 18.84
N SER A 71 -19.40 -12.23 18.15
CA SER A 71 -20.79 -12.26 18.57
C SER A 71 -21.49 -13.42 17.88
N ALA A 72 -22.14 -14.30 18.64
CA ALA A 72 -22.81 -15.49 18.14
C ALA A 72 -24.17 -15.69 18.80
N GLU A 73 -25.03 -16.55 18.23
CA GLU A 73 -26.40 -16.81 18.72
C GLU A 73 -26.44 -17.33 20.17
N ASN A 74 -25.38 -18.01 20.61
CA ASN A 74 -25.21 -18.58 21.93
C ASN A 74 -23.73 -18.74 22.31
N GLU A 75 -23.47 -19.00 23.59
CA GLU A 75 -22.13 -19.17 24.17
C GLU A 75 -21.31 -20.27 23.45
N THR A 76 -21.93 -21.41 23.16
CA THR A 76 -21.25 -22.54 22.52
C THR A 76 -20.79 -22.19 21.10
N ALA A 77 -21.60 -21.46 20.34
CA ALA A 77 -21.23 -20.97 19.02
C ALA A 77 -20.07 -19.98 19.07
N ALA A 78 -20.07 -19.05 20.03
CA ALA A 78 -18.96 -18.10 20.22
C ALA A 78 -17.65 -18.83 20.56
N GLN A 79 -17.69 -19.80 21.48
CA GLN A 79 -16.52 -20.60 21.85
C GLN A 79 -16.02 -21.46 20.68
N ASN A 80 -16.92 -22.09 19.92
CA ASN A 80 -16.56 -22.87 18.73
C ASN A 80 -15.88 -22.02 17.67
N ALA A 81 -16.35 -20.78 17.46
CA ALA A 81 -15.72 -19.85 16.53
C ALA A 81 -14.32 -19.43 16.99
N LEU A 82 -14.14 -19.12 18.28
CA LEU A 82 -12.83 -18.80 18.84
C LEU A 82 -11.85 -19.99 18.72
N ALA A 83 -12.33 -21.21 18.94
CA ALA A 83 -11.51 -22.43 18.81
C ALA A 83 -11.00 -22.67 17.37
N GLN A 84 -11.68 -22.11 16.35
CA GLN A 84 -11.25 -22.23 14.95
C GLN A 84 -10.19 -21.21 14.52
N ILE A 85 -9.88 -20.19 15.34
CA ILE A 85 -8.97 -19.11 14.95
C ILE A 85 -7.59 -19.65 14.55
N ASP A 86 -7.02 -20.58 15.32
CA ASP A 86 -5.69 -21.12 15.00
C ASP A 86 -5.69 -21.91 13.70
N ALA A 87 -6.74 -22.70 13.45
CA ALA A 87 -6.90 -23.43 12.19
C ALA A 87 -7.09 -22.47 11.00
N LEU A 88 -7.86 -21.40 11.17
CA LEU A 88 -8.09 -20.38 10.14
C LEU A 88 -6.81 -19.59 9.82
N LEU A 89 -6.01 -19.26 10.84
CA LEU A 89 -4.71 -18.63 10.67
C LEU A 89 -3.68 -19.58 10.04
N ALA A 90 -3.70 -20.87 10.40
CA ALA A 90 -2.79 -21.88 9.88
C ALA A 90 -3.11 -22.30 8.44
N ARG A 91 -4.40 -22.40 8.07
CA ARG A 91 -4.83 -22.75 6.70
C ARG A 91 -4.27 -21.77 5.67
N LYS A 92 -4.04 -20.51 6.05
CA LYS A 92 -3.38 -19.51 5.21
C LYS A 92 -1.90 -19.78 4.98
N ARG A 93 -1.16 -20.30 5.98
CA ARG A 93 0.24 -20.73 5.77
C ARG A 93 0.35 -21.83 4.72
N ALA A 94 -0.65 -22.71 4.63
CA ALA A 94 -0.67 -23.81 3.68
C ALA A 94 -1.15 -23.41 2.26
N THR A 95 -1.88 -22.30 2.10
CA THR A 95 -2.35 -21.81 0.78
C THR A 95 -1.48 -20.72 0.18
N SER A 96 -0.56 -20.13 0.95
CA SER A 96 0.59 -19.45 0.35
C SER A 96 1.53 -20.53 -0.18
N ASP A 97 1.74 -20.58 -1.50
CA ASP A 97 2.79 -21.39 -2.12
C ASP A 97 4.04 -21.37 -1.22
N ASP A 98 4.56 -22.56 -0.92
CA ASP A 98 5.74 -22.82 -0.06
C ASP A 98 7.06 -22.27 -0.68
N ALA A 99 6.93 -21.36 -1.64
CA ALA A 99 8.03 -20.65 -2.26
C ALA A 99 8.77 -19.84 -1.19
N TYR A 100 10.06 -20.14 -1.04
CA TYR A 100 10.97 -19.43 -0.15
C TYR A 100 10.82 -17.91 -0.33
N ARG A 101 10.47 -17.23 0.76
CA ARG A 101 10.41 -15.76 0.80
C ARG A 101 11.74 -15.21 1.29
N PRO A 102 12.44 -14.40 0.48
CA PRO A 102 13.70 -13.81 0.90
C PRO A 102 13.48 -12.89 2.10
N LYS A 103 14.43 -12.91 3.04
CA LYS A 103 14.41 -12.07 4.26
C LYS A 103 15.20 -10.77 4.11
N SER A 104 15.82 -10.56 2.95
CA SER A 104 16.58 -9.36 2.63
C SER A 104 16.34 -8.98 1.17
N LEU A 105 16.55 -7.70 0.84
CA LEU A 105 16.36 -7.20 -0.51
C LEU A 105 17.43 -7.73 -1.46
N GLU A 106 18.64 -7.98 -0.95
CA GLU A 106 19.76 -8.57 -1.69
C GLU A 106 19.42 -9.99 -2.16
N ASN A 107 18.89 -10.81 -1.25
CA ASN A 107 18.48 -12.18 -1.61
C ASN A 107 17.31 -12.16 -2.60
N ALA A 108 16.36 -11.23 -2.42
CA ALA A 108 15.26 -11.05 -3.36
C ALA A 108 15.76 -10.66 -4.75
N ALA A 109 16.73 -9.75 -4.83
CA ALA A 109 17.34 -9.33 -6.09
C ALA A 109 18.16 -10.45 -6.76
N GLN A 110 18.78 -11.36 -5.99
CA GLN A 110 19.43 -12.54 -6.54
C GLN A 110 18.43 -13.56 -7.10
N MET A 111 17.28 -13.72 -6.44
CA MET A 111 16.21 -14.62 -6.90
C MET A 111 15.48 -14.07 -8.14
N LEU A 112 15.42 -12.75 -8.28
CA LEU A 112 14.77 -12.05 -9.40
C LEU A 112 15.72 -10.98 -9.99
N PRO A 113 16.81 -11.40 -10.68
CA PRO A 113 17.83 -10.47 -11.17
C PRO A 113 17.26 -9.43 -12.15
N ASP A 114 16.27 -9.84 -12.96
CA ASP A 114 15.66 -9.00 -13.99
C ASP A 114 14.62 -8.01 -13.43
N ALA A 115 14.20 -8.15 -12.17
CA ALA A 115 13.25 -7.21 -11.57
C ALA A 115 13.86 -5.81 -11.51
N GLN A 116 13.20 -4.81 -12.10
CA GLN A 116 13.72 -3.43 -12.15
C GLN A 116 13.12 -2.50 -11.07
N TRP A 117 12.01 -2.92 -10.47
CA TRP A 117 11.24 -2.10 -9.52
C TRP A 117 11.17 -2.75 -8.15
N VAL A 118 11.26 -1.92 -7.11
CA VAL A 118 10.98 -2.29 -5.72
C VAL A 118 9.80 -1.47 -5.22
N LEU A 119 8.74 -2.14 -4.79
CA LEU A 119 7.60 -1.52 -4.10
C LEU A 119 7.88 -1.51 -2.59
N VAL A 120 7.89 -0.32 -2.00
CA VAL A 120 8.14 -0.13 -0.56
C VAL A 120 6.86 0.34 0.11
N SER A 121 6.32 -0.50 0.98
CA SER A 121 5.10 -0.25 1.78
C SER A 121 5.29 -0.55 3.27
N THR A 122 6.53 -0.42 3.77
CA THR A 122 6.87 -0.55 5.20
C THR A 122 6.45 0.70 5.98
N PRO A 123 6.41 0.68 7.32
CA PRO A 123 6.18 1.90 8.10
C PRO A 123 7.16 3.02 7.71
N GLY A 124 6.70 4.28 7.65
CA GLY A 124 7.45 5.42 7.12
C GLY A 124 8.86 5.59 7.68
N LYS A 125 9.00 5.41 9.01
CA LYS A 125 10.29 5.46 9.72
C LYS A 125 11.37 4.50 9.20
N PHE A 126 10.97 3.44 8.49
CA PHE A 126 11.89 2.46 7.90
C PHE A 126 11.98 2.57 6.37
N ALA A 127 11.00 3.21 5.73
CA ALA A 127 10.82 3.17 4.29
C ALA A 127 11.98 3.85 3.54
N ALA A 128 12.56 4.91 4.10
CA ALA A 128 13.73 5.57 3.52
C ALA A 128 14.97 4.66 3.48
N GLY A 129 15.18 3.84 4.51
CA GLY A 129 16.27 2.85 4.53
C GLY A 129 16.10 1.82 3.42
N VAL A 130 14.92 1.21 3.34
CA VAL A 130 14.60 0.20 2.31
C VAL A 130 14.71 0.78 0.90
N ALA A 131 14.23 2.00 0.67
CA ALA A 131 14.36 2.68 -0.62
C ALA A 131 15.83 2.95 -0.99
N ARG A 132 16.68 3.32 -0.02
CA ARG A 132 18.11 3.52 -0.23
C ARG A 132 18.81 2.22 -0.63
N ASP A 133 18.46 1.11 0.02
CA ASP A 133 19.01 -0.21 -0.32
C ASP A 133 18.58 -0.64 -1.73
N ALA A 134 17.32 -0.40 -2.12
CA ALA A 134 16.84 -0.65 -3.48
C ALA A 134 17.62 0.15 -4.54
N LEU A 135 17.87 1.44 -4.28
CA LEU A 135 18.69 2.28 -5.16
C LEU A 135 20.15 1.82 -5.22
N ASN A 136 20.69 1.25 -4.14
CA ASN A 136 22.04 0.68 -4.13
C ASN A 136 22.14 -0.60 -4.96
N LEU A 137 21.05 -1.34 -5.07
CA LEU A 137 20.92 -2.51 -5.95
C LEU A 137 20.56 -2.15 -7.40
N GLY A 138 20.56 -0.86 -7.75
CA GLY A 138 20.28 -0.40 -9.12
C GLY A 138 18.81 -0.52 -9.52
N LYS A 139 17.88 -0.48 -8.56
CA LYS A 139 16.44 -0.66 -8.80
C LYS A 139 15.67 0.64 -8.68
N HIS A 140 14.68 0.85 -9.53
CA HIS A 140 13.70 1.92 -9.37
C HIS A 140 12.82 1.65 -8.14
N VAL A 141 12.30 2.71 -7.53
CA VAL A 141 11.51 2.62 -6.30
C VAL A 141 10.12 3.18 -6.52
N PHE A 142 9.10 2.40 -6.16
CA PHE A 142 7.75 2.88 -5.89
C PHE A 142 7.56 2.93 -4.38
N LEU A 143 7.65 4.15 -3.83
CA LEU A 143 7.58 4.42 -2.40
C LEU A 143 6.14 4.79 -2.02
N TYR A 144 5.35 3.74 -1.75
CA TYR A 144 3.97 3.88 -1.29
C TYR A 144 3.89 4.49 0.10
N SER A 145 4.84 4.13 0.97
CA SER A 145 4.87 4.58 2.37
C SER A 145 4.83 6.10 2.50
N ASP A 146 3.95 6.57 3.39
CA ASP A 146 3.91 7.94 3.89
C ASP A 146 4.76 8.07 5.18
N ASN A 147 4.85 9.28 5.76
CA ASN A 147 5.63 9.62 6.95
C ASN A 147 7.14 9.37 6.78
N VAL A 148 7.64 9.67 5.59
CA VAL A 148 9.07 9.80 5.30
C VAL A 148 9.45 11.27 5.42
N SER A 149 10.61 11.56 6.00
CA SER A 149 11.05 12.94 6.19
C SER A 149 11.26 13.64 4.83
N LEU A 150 11.05 14.96 4.79
CA LEU A 150 11.30 15.75 3.59
C LEU A 150 12.77 15.68 3.16
N GLU A 151 13.68 15.63 4.13
CA GLU A 151 15.12 15.45 3.88
C GLU A 151 15.41 14.11 3.19
N ASP A 152 14.84 13.01 3.70
CA ASP A 152 14.98 11.70 3.07
C ASP A 152 14.37 11.67 1.67
N GLU A 153 13.19 12.26 1.46
CA GLU A 153 12.57 12.37 0.13
C GLU A 153 13.52 13.04 -0.86
N ILE A 154 14.06 14.20 -0.50
CA ILE A 154 14.99 14.96 -1.35
C ILE A 154 16.27 14.15 -1.59
N ALA A 155 16.83 13.52 -0.56
CA ALA A 155 18.04 12.71 -0.69
C ALA A 155 17.83 11.50 -1.60
N LEU A 156 16.71 10.78 -1.45
CA LEU A 156 16.37 9.62 -2.28
C LEU A 156 16.16 10.01 -3.74
N LYS A 157 15.37 11.06 -4.01
CA LYS A 157 15.11 11.53 -5.38
C LYS A 157 16.38 12.04 -6.07
N ASN A 158 17.24 12.76 -5.36
CA ASN A 158 18.53 13.19 -5.90
C ASN A 158 19.47 12.01 -6.18
N SER A 159 19.52 11.02 -5.28
CA SER A 159 20.30 9.80 -5.48
C SER A 159 19.81 9.01 -6.69
N ALA A 160 18.49 8.85 -6.83
CA ALA A 160 17.89 8.19 -7.98
C ALA A 160 18.23 8.90 -9.29
N ARG A 161 18.07 10.23 -9.34
CA ARG A 161 18.46 11.03 -10.50
C ARG A 161 19.93 10.84 -10.87
N ALA A 162 20.85 10.87 -9.90
CA ALA A 162 22.27 10.67 -10.14
C ALA A 162 22.59 9.26 -10.70
N LYS A 163 21.78 8.26 -10.37
CA LYS A 163 21.91 6.87 -10.83
C LYS A 163 21.12 6.57 -12.10
N GLY A 164 20.39 7.53 -12.67
CA GLY A 164 19.46 7.27 -13.79
C GLY A 164 18.23 6.44 -13.40
N LEU A 165 17.91 6.39 -12.11
CA LEU A 165 16.75 5.69 -11.54
C LEU A 165 15.61 6.66 -11.21
N LEU A 166 14.45 6.08 -10.91
CA LEU A 166 13.25 6.81 -10.49
C LEU A 166 12.88 6.43 -9.06
N VAL A 167 12.47 7.43 -8.26
CA VAL A 167 11.80 7.23 -6.97
C VAL A 167 10.43 7.88 -7.08
N MET A 168 9.39 7.06 -7.23
CA MET A 168 8.00 7.47 -7.22
C MET A 168 7.50 7.53 -5.78
N GLY A 169 7.41 8.71 -5.18
CA GLY A 169 7.01 8.90 -3.78
C GLY A 169 8.03 9.68 -2.96
N PRO A 170 7.89 9.76 -1.63
CA PRO A 170 6.96 9.03 -0.76
C PRO A 170 5.49 9.40 -0.97
N ASP A 171 4.61 8.65 -0.31
CA ASP A 171 3.16 8.83 -0.43
C ASP A 171 2.69 8.74 -1.90
N CYS A 172 3.26 7.78 -2.65
CA CYS A 172 2.86 7.49 -4.01
C CYS A 172 1.82 6.37 -4.02
N GLY A 173 0.54 6.74 -4.13
CA GLY A 173 -0.55 5.77 -4.10
C GLY A 173 -0.77 4.99 -5.39
N THR A 174 -0.37 5.52 -6.56
CA THR A 174 -0.79 5.00 -7.87
C THR A 174 0.31 5.12 -8.90
N ALA A 175 0.62 4.01 -9.59
CA ALA A 175 1.34 4.02 -10.86
C ALA A 175 0.87 2.89 -11.79
N ILE A 176 1.11 3.04 -13.08
CA ILE A 176 0.92 2.02 -14.12
C ILE A 176 2.18 2.00 -14.98
N ILE A 177 3.01 0.98 -14.83
CA ILE A 177 4.29 0.84 -15.54
C ILE A 177 4.15 -0.24 -16.59
N ASN A 178 4.17 0.15 -17.87
CA ASN A 178 3.99 -0.77 -19.00
C ASN A 178 2.75 -1.70 -18.84
N GLY A 179 1.64 -1.15 -18.35
CA GLY A 179 0.40 -1.88 -18.11
C GLY A 179 0.30 -2.60 -16.76
N ILE A 180 1.38 -2.64 -15.98
CA ILE A 180 1.40 -3.22 -14.63
C ILE A 180 1.06 -2.14 -13.60
N GLY A 181 0.01 -2.35 -12.83
CA GLY A 181 -0.39 -1.44 -11.75
C GLY A 181 0.48 -1.61 -10.50
N LEU A 182 0.94 -0.51 -9.91
CA LEU A 182 1.61 -0.45 -8.60
C LEU A 182 0.75 0.40 -7.64
N GLY A 183 0.57 -0.10 -6.41
CA GLY A 183 -0.35 0.49 -5.44
C GLY A 183 -1.81 0.37 -5.87
N PHE A 184 -2.57 1.44 -5.73
CA PHE A 184 -3.97 1.52 -6.17
C PHE A 184 -4.03 1.92 -7.64
N ALA A 185 -4.16 0.93 -8.51
CA ALA A 185 -4.22 1.12 -9.96
C ALA A 185 -5.46 0.46 -10.58
N ASN A 186 -5.84 0.93 -11.78
CA ASN A 186 -6.96 0.43 -12.54
C ASN A 186 -6.47 -0.31 -13.77
N ARG A 187 -7.11 -1.43 -14.12
CA ARG A 187 -6.86 -2.09 -15.41
C ARG A 187 -7.47 -1.23 -16.52
N VAL A 188 -6.61 -0.53 -17.25
CA VAL A 188 -6.97 0.34 -18.38
C VAL A 188 -6.39 -0.20 -19.68
N ARG A 189 -6.81 0.36 -20.82
CA ARG A 189 -6.31 -0.05 -22.14
C ARG A 189 -4.89 0.47 -22.30
N ARG A 190 -3.99 -0.33 -22.90
CA ARG A 190 -2.70 0.16 -23.39
C ARG A 190 -2.94 1.15 -24.52
N GLY A 191 -2.13 2.20 -24.61
CA GLY A 191 -2.22 3.18 -25.68
C GLY A 191 -1.08 4.18 -25.58
N LYS A 192 -1.33 5.38 -26.11
CA LYS A 192 -0.30 6.39 -26.42
C LYS A 192 -0.24 7.57 -25.47
N ILE A 193 -1.07 7.57 -24.41
CA ILE A 193 -1.14 8.69 -23.47
C ILE A 193 -0.33 8.36 -22.21
N GLY A 194 0.73 9.12 -21.97
CA GLY A 194 1.50 9.09 -20.74
C GLY A 194 0.89 10.00 -19.69
N ILE A 195 0.91 9.59 -18.42
CA ILE A 195 0.39 10.38 -17.30
C ILE A 195 1.53 10.59 -16.30
N VAL A 196 1.74 11.82 -15.85
CA VAL A 196 2.57 12.15 -14.69
C VAL A 196 1.66 12.72 -13.61
N GLY A 197 1.72 12.18 -12.40
CA GLY A 197 0.72 12.44 -11.37
C GLY A 197 1.29 12.69 -9.98
N ALA A 198 1.10 13.89 -9.43
CA ALA A 198 1.32 14.18 -8.00
C ALA A 198 0.02 14.01 -7.19
N SER A 199 -0.85 13.08 -7.59
CA SER A 199 -2.14 12.78 -6.98
C SER A 199 -2.58 11.35 -7.33
N GLY A 200 -2.74 10.47 -6.34
CA GLY A 200 -3.13 9.08 -6.56
C GLY A 200 -4.49 8.94 -7.23
N THR A 201 -5.56 9.34 -6.55
CA THR A 201 -6.93 9.27 -7.09
C THR A 201 -7.13 10.15 -8.32
N GLY A 202 -6.41 11.27 -8.43
CA GLY A 202 -6.40 12.09 -9.65
C GLY A 202 -5.84 11.31 -10.85
N THR A 203 -4.73 10.60 -10.66
CA THR A 203 -4.14 9.73 -11.69
C THR A 203 -5.10 8.60 -12.08
N GLN A 204 -5.77 7.98 -11.10
CA GLN A 204 -6.79 6.96 -11.36
C GLN A 204 -7.94 7.52 -12.20
N ALA A 205 -8.50 8.68 -11.81
CA ALA A 205 -9.61 9.32 -12.50
C ALA A 205 -9.27 9.65 -13.96
N ILE A 206 -8.08 10.20 -14.22
CA ILE A 206 -7.61 10.50 -15.57
C ILE A 206 -7.41 9.21 -16.37
N SER A 207 -6.76 8.19 -15.80
CA SER A 207 -6.52 6.92 -16.51
C SER A 207 -7.83 6.21 -16.90
N VAL A 208 -8.83 6.23 -16.02
CA VAL A 208 -10.17 5.68 -16.29
C VAL A 208 -10.92 6.55 -17.29
N GLY A 209 -10.78 7.89 -17.23
CA GLY A 209 -11.35 8.81 -18.20
C GLY A 209 -10.84 8.54 -19.62
N ILE A 210 -9.52 8.44 -19.80
CA ILE A 210 -8.85 8.06 -21.04
C ILE A 210 -9.42 6.73 -21.57
N HIS A 211 -9.52 5.72 -20.69
CA HIS A 211 -10.10 4.44 -21.04
C HIS A 211 -11.60 4.51 -21.40
N ARG A 212 -12.39 5.41 -20.83
CA ARG A 212 -13.79 5.57 -21.22
C ARG A 212 -13.95 6.25 -22.57
N LEU A 213 -13.00 7.10 -22.94
CA LEU A 213 -13.02 7.89 -24.18
C LEU A 213 -12.50 7.16 -25.42
N GLY A 214 -12.22 5.85 -25.35
CA GLY A 214 -11.70 5.12 -26.51
C GLY A 214 -10.17 5.16 -26.66
N GLU A 215 -9.45 5.83 -25.76
CA GLU A 215 -7.98 5.92 -25.76
C GLU A 215 -7.29 5.01 -24.71
N GLY A 216 -5.96 4.94 -24.72
CA GLY A 216 -5.19 4.07 -23.82
C GLY A 216 -3.94 4.73 -23.22
N VAL A 217 -3.46 4.15 -22.12
CA VAL A 217 -2.35 4.68 -21.31
C VAL A 217 -1.04 3.94 -21.61
N SER A 218 0.04 4.68 -21.91
CA SER A 218 1.40 4.15 -22.08
C SER A 218 2.09 3.97 -20.74
N TYR A 219 2.02 4.96 -19.86
CA TYR A 219 2.47 4.89 -18.47
C TYR A 219 1.62 5.83 -17.61
N ALA A 220 1.52 5.54 -16.32
CA ALA A 220 1.07 6.48 -15.32
C ALA A 220 2.11 6.53 -14.19
N LEU A 221 2.87 7.61 -14.11
CA LEU A 221 4.00 7.77 -13.21
C LEU A 221 3.60 8.67 -12.05
N GLY A 222 3.37 8.07 -10.89
CA GLY A 222 3.10 8.81 -9.66
C GLY A 222 4.38 9.41 -9.08
N THR A 223 4.36 10.67 -8.65
CA THR A 223 5.60 11.39 -8.24
C THR A 223 5.72 11.59 -6.73
N GLY A 224 4.63 11.36 -5.99
CA GLY A 224 4.51 11.65 -4.57
C GLY A 224 3.91 13.03 -4.29
N THR A 225 3.22 13.18 -3.16
CA THR A 225 2.38 14.35 -2.87
C THR A 225 3.16 15.65 -2.64
N ASN A 226 4.44 15.56 -2.26
CA ASN A 226 5.31 16.71 -2.04
C ASN A 226 6.13 17.11 -3.27
N ASP A 227 6.14 16.31 -4.35
CA ASP A 227 7.14 16.47 -5.42
C ASP A 227 7.10 17.87 -6.04
N LEU A 228 5.91 18.45 -6.18
CA LEU A 228 5.70 19.78 -6.79
C LEU A 228 5.75 20.96 -5.81
N LYS A 229 6.16 20.71 -4.55
CA LYS A 229 6.45 21.78 -3.59
C LYS A 229 7.86 22.33 -3.83
N ASP A 230 8.09 23.59 -3.46
CA ASP A 230 9.39 24.26 -3.64
C ASP A 230 10.56 23.48 -3.04
N ALA A 231 10.35 22.86 -1.87
CA ALA A 231 11.41 22.15 -1.17
C ALA A 231 11.92 20.92 -1.93
N VAL A 232 11.05 20.21 -2.67
CA VAL A 232 11.43 19.03 -3.46
C VAL A 232 11.83 19.44 -4.87
N GLY A 233 11.16 20.43 -5.45
CA GLY A 233 11.57 21.03 -6.71
C GLY A 233 11.19 20.26 -7.98
N GLY A 234 10.21 19.35 -7.89
CA GLY A 234 9.66 18.62 -9.04
C GLY A 234 10.60 17.55 -9.60
N ILE A 235 11.55 17.03 -8.81
CA ILE A 235 12.61 16.14 -9.29
C ILE A 235 12.02 14.94 -10.05
N THR A 236 11.05 14.24 -9.47
CA THR A 236 10.49 13.04 -10.11
C THR A 236 9.58 13.40 -11.26
N THR A 237 8.81 14.48 -11.15
CA THR A 237 7.99 15.02 -12.25
C THR A 237 8.84 15.30 -13.48
N LEU A 238 9.95 16.02 -13.34
CA LEU A 238 10.85 16.36 -14.44
C LEU A 238 11.50 15.11 -15.05
N GLN A 239 11.94 14.15 -14.23
CA GLN A 239 12.46 12.86 -14.73
C GLN A 239 11.39 12.06 -15.48
N ALA A 240 10.16 12.04 -14.99
CA ALA A 240 9.04 11.34 -15.61
C ALA A 240 8.66 11.98 -16.95
N LEU A 241 8.61 13.32 -17.02
CA LEU A 241 8.36 14.04 -18.27
C LEU A 241 9.45 13.76 -19.31
N ASP A 242 10.72 13.82 -18.94
CA ASP A 242 11.84 13.51 -19.84
C ASP A 242 11.80 12.04 -20.32
N PHE A 243 11.50 11.09 -19.43
CA PHE A 243 11.30 9.70 -19.80
C PHE A 243 10.18 9.53 -20.84
N LEU A 244 9.00 10.11 -20.58
CA LEU A 244 7.85 10.00 -21.47
C LEU A 244 8.06 10.71 -22.79
N ALA A 245 8.77 11.83 -22.82
CA ALA A 245 9.10 12.55 -24.05
C ALA A 245 10.03 11.73 -24.97
N ARG A 246 10.82 10.81 -24.42
CA ARG A 246 11.72 9.92 -25.16
C ARG A 246 11.11 8.55 -25.47
N ASP A 247 9.95 8.23 -24.89
CA ASP A 247 9.27 6.97 -25.10
C ASP A 247 8.49 6.98 -26.43
N ALA A 248 8.91 6.15 -27.38
CA ALA A 248 8.32 6.11 -28.72
C ALA A 248 6.82 5.69 -28.74
N GLN A 249 6.32 5.08 -27.66
CA GLN A 249 4.90 4.74 -27.53
C GLN A 249 4.06 5.92 -27.03
N THR A 250 4.67 6.93 -26.41
CA THR A 250 3.97 8.06 -25.80
C THR A 250 3.88 9.24 -26.76
N GLU A 251 2.69 9.53 -27.29
CA GLU A 251 2.43 10.67 -28.19
C GLU A 251 1.85 11.89 -27.46
N THR A 252 1.26 11.69 -26.28
CA THR A 252 0.63 12.77 -25.51
C THR A 252 0.90 12.57 -24.03
N ILE A 253 1.30 13.62 -23.34
CA ILE A 253 1.55 13.59 -21.90
C ILE A 253 0.49 14.42 -21.18
N VAL A 254 -0.12 13.83 -20.14
CA VAL A 254 -1.03 14.50 -19.22
C VAL A 254 -0.34 14.64 -17.87
N LEU A 255 -0.18 15.88 -17.40
CA LEU A 255 0.28 16.16 -16.04
C LEU A 255 -0.93 16.48 -15.15
N ILE A 256 -1.04 15.80 -14.01
CA ILE A 256 -2.10 16.04 -13.02
C ILE A 256 -1.53 16.25 -11.62
N SER A 257 -1.91 17.37 -11.01
CA SER A 257 -1.50 17.70 -9.64
C SER A 257 -2.44 18.71 -8.98
N LYS A 258 -2.24 18.92 -7.67
CA LYS A 258 -2.64 20.18 -7.03
C LYS A 258 -1.82 21.34 -7.60
N PRO A 259 -2.24 22.61 -7.45
CA PRO A 259 -1.44 23.75 -7.88
C PRO A 259 0.00 23.64 -7.36
N PRO A 260 1.00 23.56 -8.26
CA PRO A 260 2.41 23.51 -7.88
C PRO A 260 2.86 24.84 -7.28
N SER A 261 4.03 24.88 -6.63
CA SER A 261 4.64 26.16 -6.31
C SER A 261 5.04 26.92 -7.57
N PRO A 262 5.02 28.27 -7.58
CA PRO A 262 5.30 29.05 -8.79
C PRO A 262 6.65 28.74 -9.43
N ASN A 263 7.70 28.52 -8.61
CA ASN A 263 9.04 28.23 -9.12
C ASN A 263 9.14 26.83 -9.77
N VAL A 264 8.36 25.87 -9.28
CA VAL A 264 8.30 24.53 -9.89
C VAL A 264 7.44 24.56 -11.15
N ALA A 265 6.32 25.29 -11.12
CA ALA A 265 5.47 25.49 -12.28
C ALA A 265 6.25 26.08 -13.47
N ALA A 266 7.13 27.05 -13.23
CA ALA A 266 7.94 27.68 -14.28
C ALA A 266 8.98 26.74 -14.93
N LYS A 267 9.27 25.59 -14.32
CA LYS A 267 10.22 24.59 -14.85
C LYS A 267 9.55 23.50 -15.68
N ILE A 268 8.23 23.38 -15.59
CA ILE A 268 7.43 22.31 -16.22
C ILE A 268 6.73 22.89 -17.45
#